data_AF-X0UR53-F1
#
_entry.id   AF-X0UR53-F1
#
_cell.length_a   1.000
_cell.length_b   1.000
_cell.length_c   1.000
_cell.angle_alpha   90.00
_cell.angle_beta   90.00
_cell.angle_gamma   90.00
#
_symmetry.space_group_name_H-M   'P 1'
#
loop_
_entity.id
_entity.type
_entity.pdbx_description
1 polymer ?
#
loop_
_entity_poly.entity_id
_entity_poly.type
_entity_poly.pdbx_seq_one_letter_code
_entity_poly.pdbx_strand_id
1 'polypeptide(L)'
;MKHPKPGEFPFTRGIYPDMYKKRLWTMRQYAGYTSADESNRRYRYLLDEGVTGLSVAFDLPTQIGYDSDHLMAEGEVGRVGVPISSIADMERLFNKIPLDKISTSMTINSTAIILLAMYIAVAEKQGVSADKLRGTIQNDILKEYVARGTYIFPPKPSMRIITDIFDYCANNLPKWNTISISGYHIREAGSTAAQEIAFTLANGITYVQSAIDTGLDANTFGERLSFFFCT
;
A
#
# COMPACT_ATOMS: atom_id res chain seq x y z
N MET A 1 34.71 15.16 9.30
CA MET A 1 34.16 14.88 7.95
C MET A 1 32.94 15.75 7.74
N LYS A 2 32.76 16.37 6.57
CA LYS A 2 31.51 17.09 6.27
C LYS A 2 30.40 16.05 6.09
N HIS A 3 29.35 16.14 6.89
CA HIS A 3 28.17 15.31 6.67
C HIS A 3 27.54 15.66 5.30
N PRO A 4 27.08 14.67 4.53
CA PRO A 4 26.44 14.89 3.23
C PRO A 4 25.17 15.74 3.37
N LYS A 5 24.79 16.44 2.29
CA LYS A 5 23.58 17.25 2.26
C LYS A 5 22.33 16.36 2.19
N PRO A 6 21.15 16.84 2.60
CA PRO A 6 19.89 16.14 2.28
C PRO A 6 19.77 15.94 0.76
N GLY A 7 19.20 14.82 0.33
CA GLY A 7 19.13 14.43 -1.08
C GLY A 7 20.43 13.83 -1.66
N GLU A 8 21.48 13.66 -0.85
CA GLU A 8 22.72 13.00 -1.25
C GLU A 8 22.94 11.73 -0.41
N PHE A 9 23.46 10.66 -1.02
CA PHE A 9 23.81 9.42 -0.32
C PHE A 9 24.75 9.69 0.87
N PRO A 10 24.53 9.08 2.06
CA PRO A 10 23.59 7.99 2.37
C PRO A 10 22.24 8.49 2.93
N PHE A 11 21.80 9.69 2.55
CA PHE A 11 20.48 10.26 2.84
C PHE A 11 20.12 10.38 4.32
N THR A 12 21.11 10.33 5.23
CA THR A 12 20.90 10.44 6.69
C THR A 12 20.11 11.68 7.10
N ARG A 13 20.16 12.75 6.29
CA ARG A 13 19.47 14.02 6.56
C ARG A 13 18.15 14.21 5.79
N GLY A 14 17.71 13.19 5.06
CA GLY A 14 16.50 13.21 4.23
C GLY A 14 16.79 12.88 2.77
N ILE A 15 15.78 12.32 2.09
CA ILE A 15 15.87 11.84 0.71
C ILE A 15 15.70 12.94 -0.35
N TYR A 16 15.24 14.14 0.03
CA TYR A 16 15.07 15.29 -0.87
C TYR A 16 15.93 16.48 -0.42
N PRO A 17 16.54 17.25 -1.33
CA PRO A 17 17.39 18.39 -0.95
C PRO A 17 16.72 19.45 -0.07
N ASP A 18 15.47 19.79 -0.39
CA ASP A 18 14.74 20.87 0.30
C ASP A 18 13.77 20.36 1.38
N MET A 19 13.49 19.05 1.41
CA MET A 19 12.51 18.41 2.29
C MET A 19 11.24 19.28 2.47
N TYR A 20 10.88 19.57 3.72
CA TYR A 20 9.68 20.29 4.12
C TYR A 20 9.74 21.80 3.87
N LYS A 21 10.89 22.35 3.46
CA LYS A 21 10.97 23.75 3.00
C LYS A 21 10.24 23.94 1.67
N LYS A 22 10.25 22.90 0.82
CA LYS A 22 9.60 22.92 -0.49
C LYS A 22 8.22 22.27 -0.48
N ARG A 23 8.08 21.13 0.20
CA ARG A 23 6.81 20.37 0.27
C ARG A 23 6.70 19.65 1.59
N LEU A 24 5.62 19.90 2.34
CA LEU A 24 5.31 19.16 3.57
C LEU A 24 5.08 17.66 3.27
N TRP A 25 5.13 16.83 4.31
CA TRP A 25 4.72 15.44 4.17
C TRP A 25 3.23 15.35 3.80
N THR A 26 2.86 14.27 3.12
CA THR A 26 1.44 14.03 2.81
C THR A 26 0.72 13.70 4.12
N MET A 27 -0.22 14.56 4.52
CA MET A 27 -1.18 14.20 5.57
C MET A 27 -2.12 13.16 4.97
N ARG A 28 -2.04 11.93 5.47
CA ARG A 28 -2.79 10.80 4.92
C ARG A 28 -3.46 10.04 6.07
N GLN A 29 -4.75 10.29 6.25
CA GLN A 29 -5.51 9.63 7.29
C GLN A 29 -5.95 8.24 6.85
N TYR A 30 -5.72 7.26 7.72
CA TYR A 30 -6.23 5.90 7.57
C TYR A 30 -7.72 5.88 7.88
N ALA A 31 -8.53 5.49 6.89
CA ALA A 31 -9.98 5.52 7.00
C ALA A 31 -10.63 4.41 6.17
N GLY A 32 -11.75 3.90 6.69
CA GLY A 32 -12.58 2.87 6.08
C GLY A 32 -13.34 2.17 7.20
N TYR A 33 -14.66 2.15 7.12
CA TYR A 33 -15.52 1.44 8.08
C TYR A 33 -16.91 1.24 7.51
N THR A 34 -17.60 0.20 7.98
CA THR A 34 -18.99 -0.12 7.64
C THR A 34 -19.19 -0.51 6.17
N SER A 35 -19.34 0.43 5.26
CA SER A 35 -19.67 0.16 3.85
C SER A 35 -18.86 1.03 2.90
N ALA A 36 -18.85 0.65 1.61
CA ALA A 36 -18.21 1.44 0.57
C ALA A 36 -18.79 2.87 0.48
N ASP A 37 -20.11 3.01 0.63
CA ASP A 37 -20.80 4.31 0.56
C ASP A 37 -20.47 5.21 1.75
N GLU A 38 -20.43 4.67 2.98
CA GLU A 38 -20.04 5.46 4.17
C GLU A 38 -18.55 5.81 4.15
N SER A 39 -17.70 4.88 3.72
CA SER A 39 -16.27 5.12 3.55
C SER A 39 -16.02 6.19 2.47
N ASN A 40 -16.75 6.17 1.35
CA ASN A 40 -16.69 7.21 0.33
C ASN A 40 -17.07 8.59 0.89
N ARG A 41 -18.17 8.68 1.66
CA ARG A 41 -18.58 9.93 2.31
C ARG A 41 -17.49 10.45 3.22
N ARG A 42 -16.85 9.58 4.01
CA ARG A 42 -15.72 9.94 4.86
C ARG A 42 -14.52 10.44 4.05
N TYR A 43 -14.21 9.79 2.93
CA TYR A 43 -13.11 10.21 2.05
C TYR A 43 -13.35 11.60 1.45
N ARG A 44 -14.56 11.85 0.94
CA ARG A 44 -14.92 13.17 0.40
C ARG A 44 -14.84 14.25 1.47
N TYR A 45 -15.35 13.98 2.68
CA TYR A 45 -15.20 14.88 3.82
C TYR A 45 -13.72 15.19 4.13
N LEU A 46 -12.85 14.17 4.18
CA LEU A 46 -11.42 14.38 4.44
C LEU A 46 -10.76 15.23 3.36
N LEU A 47 -11.10 15.01 2.09
CA LEU A 47 -10.59 15.80 0.96
C LEU A 47 -11.06 17.27 1.06
N ASP A 48 -12.32 17.49 1.43
CA ASP A 48 -12.89 18.84 1.64
C ASP A 48 -12.19 19.58 2.79
N GLU A 49 -11.77 18.87 3.84
CA GLU A 49 -10.95 19.38 4.95
C GLU A 49 -9.46 19.55 4.61
N GLY A 50 -9.07 19.34 3.34
CA GLY A 50 -7.71 19.61 2.85
C GLY A 50 -6.73 18.45 2.95
N VAL A 51 -7.18 17.23 3.25
CA VAL A 51 -6.33 16.02 3.15
C VAL A 51 -5.91 15.81 1.70
N THR A 52 -4.61 15.58 1.48
CA THR A 52 -4.02 15.51 0.12
C THR A 52 -3.80 14.09 -0.38
N GLY A 53 -4.16 13.08 0.41
CA GLY A 53 -4.16 11.68 0.00
C GLY A 53 -5.03 10.79 0.89
N LEU A 54 -5.60 9.74 0.30
CA LEU A 54 -6.45 8.78 1.01
C LEU A 54 -5.64 7.57 1.47
N SER A 55 -5.99 6.97 2.60
CA SER A 55 -5.50 5.64 2.96
C SER A 55 -6.67 4.74 3.33
N VAL A 56 -6.86 3.69 2.53
CA VAL A 56 -8.00 2.78 2.59
C VAL A 56 -7.71 1.63 3.55
N ALA A 57 -8.58 1.48 4.54
CA ALA A 57 -8.63 0.37 5.46
C ALA A 57 -9.67 -0.65 4.99
N PHE A 58 -9.28 -1.88 4.68
CA PHE A 58 -10.20 -2.95 4.28
C PHE A 58 -10.62 -3.79 5.49
N ASP A 59 -11.80 -4.38 5.44
CA ASP A 59 -12.23 -5.30 6.50
C ASP A 59 -11.43 -6.61 6.50
N LEU A 60 -11.61 -7.44 7.52
CA LEU A 60 -10.86 -8.69 7.65
C LEU A 60 -11.16 -9.66 6.48
N PRO A 61 -12.43 -9.93 6.11
CA PRO A 61 -12.75 -10.79 4.96
C PRO A 61 -12.03 -10.40 3.66
N THR A 62 -12.06 -9.11 3.30
CA THR A 62 -11.38 -8.60 2.09
C THR A 62 -9.87 -8.83 2.15
N GLN A 63 -9.26 -8.69 3.34
CA GLN A 63 -7.83 -8.89 3.54
C GLN A 63 -7.39 -10.35 3.38
N ILE A 64 -8.23 -11.29 3.81
CA ILE A 64 -7.96 -12.74 3.76
C ILE A 64 -8.67 -13.45 2.60
N GLY A 65 -9.25 -12.70 1.67
CA GLY A 65 -9.74 -13.23 0.39
C GLY A 65 -11.10 -13.92 0.44
N TYR A 66 -11.97 -13.51 1.36
CA TYR A 66 -13.36 -13.96 1.42
C TYR A 66 -14.32 -12.88 0.95
N ASP A 67 -15.34 -13.31 0.20
CA ASP A 67 -16.51 -12.49 -0.09
C ASP A 67 -17.38 -12.33 1.17
N SER A 68 -18.20 -11.28 1.17
CA SER A 68 -19.01 -10.88 2.34
C SER A 68 -20.07 -11.91 2.74
N ASP A 69 -20.45 -12.81 1.82
CA ASP A 69 -21.40 -13.91 2.05
C ASP A 69 -20.74 -15.24 2.41
N HIS A 70 -19.41 -15.28 2.48
CA HIS A 70 -18.68 -16.47 2.87
C HIS A 70 -18.88 -16.76 4.37
N LEU A 71 -19.01 -18.04 4.75
CA LEU A 71 -19.25 -18.45 6.15
C LEU A 71 -18.18 -17.90 7.12
N MET A 72 -16.91 -17.85 6.71
CA MET A 72 -15.82 -17.31 7.52
C MET A 72 -15.83 -15.78 7.67
N ALA A 73 -16.67 -15.08 6.91
CA ALA A 73 -16.80 -13.62 6.98
C ALA A 73 -17.87 -13.18 8.00
N GLU A 74 -18.71 -14.10 8.48
CA GLU A 74 -19.80 -13.80 9.40
C GLU A 74 -19.30 -13.04 10.64
N GLY A 75 -19.92 -11.89 10.92
CA GLY A 75 -19.56 -11.01 12.05
C GLY A 75 -18.36 -10.10 11.84
N GLU A 76 -17.60 -10.25 10.75
CA GLU A 76 -16.39 -9.45 10.47
C GLU A 76 -16.57 -8.47 9.30
N VAL A 77 -17.62 -8.63 8.49
CA VAL A 77 -17.94 -7.76 7.35
C VAL A 77 -18.08 -6.30 7.82
N GLY A 78 -17.25 -5.41 7.28
CA GLY A 78 -17.30 -3.98 7.56
C GLY A 78 -16.90 -3.54 8.97
N ARG A 79 -16.45 -4.47 9.83
CA ARG A 79 -16.19 -4.22 11.26
C ARG A 79 -14.94 -3.37 11.49
N VAL A 80 -13.86 -3.67 10.76
CA VAL A 80 -12.53 -3.05 10.94
C VAL A 80 -12.05 -2.30 9.69
N GLY A 81 -12.90 -2.17 8.68
CA GLY A 81 -12.58 -1.55 7.40
C GLY A 81 -13.76 -1.58 6.44
N VAL A 82 -13.53 -1.17 5.18
CA VAL A 82 -14.52 -1.29 4.11
C VAL A 82 -14.56 -2.72 3.55
N PRO A 83 -15.74 -3.35 3.38
CA PRO A 83 -15.88 -4.60 2.66
C PRO A 83 -15.82 -4.37 1.14
N ILE A 84 -15.01 -5.15 0.43
CA ILE A 84 -14.92 -5.13 -1.04
C ILE A 84 -14.95 -6.58 -1.53
N SER A 85 -16.07 -6.99 -2.13
CA SER A 85 -16.25 -8.32 -2.74
C SER A 85 -16.30 -8.26 -4.27
N SER A 86 -16.48 -7.06 -4.84
CA SER A 86 -16.61 -6.87 -6.28
C SER A 86 -16.11 -5.50 -6.74
N ILE A 87 -15.96 -5.35 -8.06
CA ILE A 87 -15.66 -4.05 -8.66
C ILE A 87 -16.76 -3.01 -8.37
N ALA A 88 -18.02 -3.42 -8.19
CA ALA A 88 -19.11 -2.50 -7.87
C ALA A 88 -18.93 -1.84 -6.49
N ASP A 89 -18.29 -2.54 -5.54
CA ASP A 89 -17.95 -1.96 -4.24
C ASP A 89 -16.82 -0.93 -4.38
N MET A 90 -15.82 -1.24 -5.21
CA MET A 90 -14.72 -0.32 -5.50
C MET A 90 -15.20 0.94 -6.23
N GLU A 91 -16.16 0.80 -7.16
CA GLU A 91 -16.82 1.93 -7.83
C GLU A 91 -17.54 2.84 -6.84
N ARG A 92 -18.31 2.25 -5.91
CA ARG A 92 -18.98 3.01 -4.84
C ARG A 92 -17.98 3.71 -3.94
N LEU A 93 -16.91 3.01 -3.55
CA LEU A 93 -15.85 3.54 -2.67
C LEU A 93 -15.19 4.79 -3.26
N PHE A 94 -14.94 4.82 -4.57
CA PHE A 94 -14.28 5.93 -5.25
C PHE A 94 -15.23 6.82 -6.08
N ASN A 95 -16.54 6.67 -5.89
CA ASN A 95 -17.53 7.50 -6.58
C ASN A 95 -17.28 9.00 -6.32
N LYS A 96 -17.25 9.79 -7.39
CA LYS A 96 -16.96 11.25 -7.36
C LYS A 96 -15.59 11.63 -6.77
N ILE A 97 -14.65 10.70 -6.68
CA ILE A 97 -13.28 11.00 -6.26
C ILE A 97 -12.37 10.94 -7.51
N PRO A 98 -11.73 12.07 -7.92
CA PRO A 98 -10.90 12.10 -9.12
C PRO A 98 -9.55 11.41 -8.90
N LEU A 99 -9.42 10.16 -9.34
CA LEU A 99 -8.26 9.30 -9.07
C LEU A 99 -6.94 9.77 -9.71
N ASP A 100 -6.99 10.66 -10.69
CA ASP A 100 -5.82 11.32 -11.29
C ASP A 100 -5.26 12.47 -10.40
N LYS A 101 -6.10 13.07 -9.57
CA LYS A 101 -5.74 14.24 -8.76
C LYS A 101 -5.31 13.89 -7.35
N ILE A 102 -5.78 12.77 -6.81
CA ILE A 102 -5.41 12.32 -5.47
C ILE A 102 -4.32 11.25 -5.51
N SER A 103 -3.67 11.04 -4.37
CA SER A 103 -2.86 9.84 -4.16
C SER A 103 -3.60 8.89 -3.22
N THR A 104 -3.69 7.61 -3.58
CA THR A 104 -4.42 6.60 -2.79
C THR A 104 -3.46 5.54 -2.26
N SER A 105 -3.48 5.32 -0.94
CA SER A 105 -2.81 4.19 -0.31
C SER A 105 -3.83 3.11 0.03
N MET A 106 -3.51 1.85 -0.21
CA MET A 106 -4.36 0.70 0.11
C MET A 106 -3.57 -0.21 1.05
N THR A 107 -4.02 -0.31 2.31
CA THR A 107 -3.40 -1.20 3.31
C THR A 107 -3.90 -2.62 3.11
N ILE A 108 -3.37 -3.25 2.07
CA ILE A 108 -3.77 -4.59 1.62
C ILE A 108 -2.53 -5.38 1.23
N ASN A 109 -2.54 -6.69 1.51
CA ASN A 109 -1.36 -7.56 1.38
C ASN A 109 -1.69 -8.79 0.52
N SER A 110 -2.23 -9.86 1.09
CA SER A 110 -2.47 -11.12 0.37
C SER A 110 -3.35 -10.99 -0.87
N THR A 111 -4.34 -10.10 -0.82
CA THR A 111 -5.25 -9.79 -1.93
C THR A 111 -4.84 -8.55 -2.72
N ALA A 112 -3.65 -7.97 -2.48
CA ALA A 112 -3.23 -6.70 -3.07
C ALA A 112 -3.29 -6.69 -4.60
N ILE A 113 -2.95 -7.79 -5.26
CA ILE A 113 -3.06 -7.93 -6.72
C ILE A 113 -4.50 -7.73 -7.21
N ILE A 114 -5.48 -8.25 -6.48
CA ILE A 114 -6.91 -8.18 -6.82
C ILE A 114 -7.40 -6.74 -6.62
N LEU A 115 -7.13 -6.14 -5.45
CA LEU A 115 -7.60 -4.80 -5.13
C LEU A 115 -6.91 -3.74 -6.00
N LEU A 116 -5.63 -3.94 -6.37
CA LEU A 116 -4.95 -3.08 -7.34
C LEU A 116 -5.60 -3.18 -8.73
N ALA A 117 -5.90 -4.40 -9.21
CA ALA A 117 -6.59 -4.60 -10.48
C ALA A 117 -7.98 -3.93 -10.50
N MET A 118 -8.76 -4.07 -9.42
CA MET A 118 -10.05 -3.38 -9.28
C MET A 118 -9.88 -1.86 -9.27
N TYR A 119 -8.88 -1.34 -8.56
CA TYR A 119 -8.59 0.09 -8.52
C TYR A 119 -8.25 0.66 -9.91
N ILE A 120 -7.43 -0.06 -10.68
CA ILE A 120 -7.10 0.31 -12.07
C ILE A 120 -8.36 0.30 -12.94
N ALA A 121 -9.18 -0.75 -12.87
CA ALA A 121 -10.41 -0.84 -13.66
C ALA A 121 -11.41 0.28 -13.33
N VAL A 122 -11.51 0.70 -12.06
CA VAL A 122 -12.32 1.86 -11.66
C VAL A 122 -11.74 3.15 -12.23
N ALA A 123 -10.42 3.33 -12.22
CA ALA A 123 -9.78 4.48 -12.86
C ALA A 123 -10.06 4.55 -14.36
N GLU A 124 -9.96 3.41 -15.06
CA GLU A 124 -10.26 3.33 -16.50
C GLU A 124 -11.72 3.70 -16.78
N LYS A 125 -12.67 3.22 -15.96
CA LYS A 125 -14.09 3.61 -16.05
C LYS A 125 -14.33 5.10 -15.81
N GLN A 126 -13.47 5.76 -15.03
CA GLN A 126 -13.48 7.22 -14.85
C GLN A 126 -12.76 7.98 -15.98
N GLY A 127 -12.21 7.30 -16.98
CA GLY A 127 -11.42 7.90 -18.05
C GLY A 127 -10.01 8.31 -17.63
N VAL A 128 -9.49 7.74 -16.53
CA VAL A 128 -8.14 8.01 -16.02
C VAL A 128 -7.19 6.92 -16.51
N SER A 129 -6.14 7.33 -17.23
CA SER A 129 -5.08 6.44 -17.69
C SER A 129 -4.14 6.04 -16.55
N ALA A 130 -3.57 4.83 -16.64
CA ALA A 130 -2.72 4.24 -15.62
C ALA A 130 -1.49 5.10 -15.24
N ASP A 131 -0.92 5.84 -16.20
CA ASP A 131 0.23 6.74 -15.99
C ASP A 131 -0.07 7.94 -15.08
N LYS A 132 -1.36 8.25 -14.83
CA LYS A 132 -1.80 9.31 -13.93
C LYS A 132 -2.02 8.82 -12.50
N LEU A 133 -2.15 7.51 -12.29
CA LEU A 133 -2.43 6.94 -10.98
C LEU A 133 -1.22 7.05 -10.07
N ARG A 134 -1.45 7.65 -8.91
CA ARG A 134 -0.43 7.81 -7.86
C ARG A 134 -0.94 7.11 -6.61
N GLY A 135 -0.13 6.24 -6.03
CA GLY A 135 -0.59 5.50 -4.87
C GLY A 135 0.42 4.52 -4.34
N THR A 136 -0.04 3.72 -3.40
CA THR A 136 0.74 2.67 -2.74
C THR A 136 -0.19 1.51 -2.42
N ILE A 137 0.25 0.28 -2.68
CA ILE A 137 -0.29 -0.90 -2.00
C ILE A 137 0.70 -1.34 -0.93
N GLN A 138 0.22 -1.85 0.21
CA GLN A 138 1.13 -2.27 1.28
C GLN A 138 1.97 -3.47 0.84
N ASN A 139 1.34 -4.53 0.33
CA ASN A 139 1.98 -5.61 -0.42
C ASN A 139 3.23 -6.23 0.26
N ASP A 140 3.28 -6.21 1.60
CA ASP A 140 4.39 -6.77 2.39
C ASP A 140 3.88 -8.05 3.04
N ILE A 141 4.07 -9.19 2.36
CA ILE A 141 3.64 -10.49 2.89
C ILE A 141 4.56 -11.04 3.99
N LEU A 142 5.84 -10.67 4.04
CA LEU A 142 6.79 -11.27 4.99
C LEU A 142 6.43 -10.88 6.43
N LYS A 143 6.03 -9.62 6.64
CA LYS A 143 5.50 -9.18 7.94
C LYS A 143 4.14 -9.78 8.30
N GLU A 144 3.37 -10.29 7.33
CA GLU A 144 2.13 -11.02 7.63
C GLU A 144 2.42 -12.31 8.40
N TYR A 145 3.42 -13.08 7.99
CA TYR A 145 3.77 -14.33 8.66
C TYR A 145 4.37 -14.13 10.06
N VAL A 146 5.04 -12.98 10.29
CA VAL A 146 5.78 -12.74 11.53
C VAL A 146 4.96 -11.96 12.56
N ALA A 147 4.10 -11.03 12.14
CA ALA A 147 3.48 -10.07 13.06
C ALA A 147 1.98 -9.83 12.85
N ARG A 148 1.46 -9.84 11.61
CA ARG A 148 0.11 -9.33 11.32
C ARG A 148 -0.97 -10.39 11.06
N GLY A 149 -0.62 -11.54 10.48
CA GLY A 149 -1.48 -12.72 10.41
C GLY A 149 -2.53 -12.76 9.28
N THR A 150 -2.54 -11.84 8.32
CA THR A 150 -3.54 -11.83 7.22
C THR A 150 -3.05 -12.47 5.91
N TYR A 151 -2.20 -13.50 6.02
CA TYR A 151 -1.71 -14.27 4.86
C TYR A 151 -2.75 -15.27 4.34
N ILE A 152 -2.76 -15.54 3.03
CA ILE A 152 -3.61 -16.56 2.39
C ILE A 152 -2.77 -17.76 1.94
N PHE A 153 -1.75 -17.50 1.13
CA PHE A 153 -0.93 -18.54 0.52
C PHE A 153 0.31 -18.85 1.36
N PRO A 154 1.00 -19.99 1.12
CA PRO A 154 2.33 -20.24 1.67
C PRO A 154 3.37 -19.19 1.19
N PRO A 155 4.51 -19.03 1.87
CA PRO A 155 5.46 -17.96 1.57
C PRO A 155 5.95 -17.88 0.11
N LYS A 156 6.29 -19.02 -0.52
CA LYS A 156 6.80 -19.05 -1.90
C LYS A 156 5.83 -18.47 -2.95
N PRO A 157 4.58 -18.96 -3.08
CA PRO A 157 3.63 -18.38 -4.02
C PRO A 157 3.26 -16.94 -3.68
N SER A 158 3.21 -16.56 -2.39
CA SER A 158 2.99 -15.17 -2.02
C SER A 158 4.12 -14.25 -2.51
N MET A 159 5.39 -14.66 -2.35
CA MET A 159 6.54 -13.89 -2.84
C MET A 159 6.51 -13.71 -4.36
N ARG A 160 6.06 -14.74 -5.11
CA ARG A 160 5.83 -14.63 -6.56
C ARG A 160 4.82 -13.53 -6.89
N ILE A 161 3.69 -13.46 -6.17
CA ILE A 161 2.69 -12.41 -6.41
C ILE A 161 3.31 -11.01 -6.23
N ILE A 162 4.20 -10.85 -5.24
CA ILE A 162 4.90 -9.57 -5.02
C ILE A 162 5.76 -9.21 -6.23
N THR A 163 6.56 -10.14 -6.76
CA THR A 163 7.42 -9.88 -7.92
C THR A 163 6.61 -9.66 -9.20
N ASP A 164 5.49 -10.37 -9.38
CA ASP A 164 4.58 -10.17 -10.52
C ASP A 164 3.96 -8.76 -10.48
N ILE A 165 3.61 -8.25 -9.29
CA ILE A 165 3.15 -6.86 -9.10
C ILE A 165 4.26 -5.86 -9.43
N PHE A 166 5.52 -6.12 -9.03
CA PHE A 166 6.65 -5.23 -9.31
C PHE A 166 6.84 -5.07 -10.81
N ASP A 167 6.88 -6.19 -11.53
CA ASP A 167 7.03 -6.21 -12.99
C ASP A 167 5.88 -5.47 -13.68
N TYR A 168 4.63 -5.79 -13.30
CA TYR A 168 3.47 -5.15 -13.89
C TYR A 168 3.48 -3.63 -13.68
N CYS A 169 3.75 -3.16 -12.46
CA CYS A 169 3.75 -1.73 -12.16
C CYS A 169 4.92 -1.00 -12.81
N ALA A 170 6.11 -1.62 -12.91
CA ALA A 170 7.25 -1.02 -13.59
C ALA A 170 6.93 -0.70 -15.06
N ASN A 171 6.16 -1.56 -15.72
CA ASN A 171 5.79 -1.40 -17.13
C ASN A 171 4.51 -0.58 -17.37
N ASN A 172 3.56 -0.56 -16.42
CA ASN A 172 2.21 -0.04 -16.66
C ASN A 172 1.77 1.06 -15.68
N LEU A 173 2.32 1.12 -14.46
CA LEU A 173 1.95 2.09 -13.43
C LEU A 173 3.18 2.85 -12.91
N PRO A 174 3.79 3.70 -13.75
CA PRO A 174 5.10 4.28 -13.47
C PRO A 174 5.11 5.21 -12.25
N LYS A 175 3.97 5.60 -11.66
CA LYS A 175 3.87 6.47 -10.47
C LYS A 175 3.30 5.76 -9.23
N TRP A 176 3.22 4.43 -9.27
CA TRP A 176 2.69 3.62 -8.19
C TRP A 176 3.81 3.03 -7.33
N ASN A 177 3.73 3.18 -6.01
CA ASN A 177 4.63 2.50 -5.09
C ASN A 177 4.14 1.07 -4.89
N THR A 178 4.96 0.11 -5.29
CA THR A 178 4.56 -1.29 -5.46
C THR A 178 4.52 -2.08 -4.15
N ILE A 179 5.17 -1.53 -3.12
CA ILE A 179 5.23 -2.10 -1.79
C ILE A 179 5.50 -0.99 -0.77
N SER A 180 5.01 -1.21 0.44
CA SER A 180 5.38 -0.45 1.64
C SER A 180 5.97 -1.42 2.66
N ILE A 181 7.28 -1.60 2.63
CA ILE A 181 8.03 -2.52 3.50
C ILE A 181 7.92 -2.01 4.94
N SER A 182 7.26 -2.80 5.79
CA SER A 182 6.60 -2.29 7.00
C SER A 182 7.23 -2.81 8.30
N GLY A 183 7.80 -1.89 9.08
CA GLY A 183 8.21 -2.10 10.46
C GLY A 183 7.12 -1.83 11.49
N TYR A 184 6.12 -1.00 11.15
CA TYR A 184 5.04 -0.61 12.07
C TYR A 184 4.40 -1.82 12.79
N HIS A 185 3.96 -2.84 12.05
CA HIS A 185 3.29 -4.01 12.63
C HIS A 185 4.23 -4.86 13.48
N ILE A 186 5.51 -4.93 13.11
CA ILE A 186 6.55 -5.64 13.86
C ILE A 186 6.77 -4.95 15.22
N ARG A 187 6.78 -3.61 15.21
CA ARG A 187 6.87 -2.79 16.42
C ARG A 187 5.65 -2.97 17.32
N GLU A 188 4.44 -2.90 16.75
CA GLU A 188 3.19 -3.10 17.50
C GLU A 188 3.06 -4.52 18.08
N ALA A 189 3.68 -5.51 17.44
CA ALA A 189 3.77 -6.88 17.97
C ALA A 189 4.78 -7.02 19.14
N GLY A 190 5.47 -5.95 19.54
CA GLY A 190 6.32 -5.89 20.71
C GLY A 190 7.83 -5.84 20.44
N SER A 191 8.26 -5.54 19.21
CA SER A 191 9.70 -5.45 18.91
C SER A 191 10.35 -4.19 19.49
N THR A 192 11.64 -4.27 19.78
CA THR A 192 12.49 -3.09 20.01
C THR A 192 12.72 -2.31 18.70
N ALA A 193 13.22 -1.07 18.80
CA ALA A 193 13.42 -0.22 17.62
C ALA A 193 14.55 -0.76 16.74
N ALA A 194 15.58 -1.34 17.36
CA ALA A 194 16.65 -2.05 16.66
C ALA A 194 16.10 -3.26 15.88
N GLN A 195 15.19 -4.03 16.48
CA GLN A 195 14.53 -5.16 15.81
C GLN A 195 13.62 -4.71 14.67
N GLU A 196 12.83 -3.65 14.87
CA GLU A 196 11.98 -3.08 13.82
C GLU A 196 12.81 -2.73 12.59
N ILE A 197 13.89 -1.95 12.77
CA ILE A 197 14.79 -1.57 11.67
C ILE A 197 15.43 -2.81 11.04
N ALA A 198 16.00 -3.71 11.85
CA ALA A 198 16.70 -4.88 11.35
C ALA A 198 15.79 -5.80 10.53
N PHE A 199 14.61 -6.15 11.05
CA PHE A 199 13.68 -7.06 10.38
C PHE A 199 13.05 -6.42 9.14
N THR A 200 12.71 -5.13 9.19
CA THR A 200 12.15 -4.41 8.04
C THR A 200 13.16 -4.32 6.89
N LEU A 201 14.42 -3.99 7.18
CA LEU A 201 15.46 -3.94 6.16
C LEU A 201 15.83 -5.34 5.64
N ALA A 202 15.82 -6.36 6.50
CA ALA A 202 16.01 -7.75 6.07
C ALA A 202 14.91 -8.20 5.09
N ASN A 203 13.63 -7.90 5.39
CA ASN A 203 12.54 -8.14 4.46
C ASN A 203 12.74 -7.38 3.14
N GLY A 204 13.16 -6.12 3.20
CA GLY A 204 13.48 -5.32 2.02
C GLY A 204 14.56 -5.95 1.14
N ILE A 205 15.65 -6.45 1.74
CA ILE A 205 16.70 -7.19 1.03
C ILE A 205 16.12 -8.43 0.36
N THR A 206 15.28 -9.20 1.07
CA THR A 206 14.62 -10.39 0.50
C THR A 206 13.72 -10.05 -0.69
N TYR A 207 12.95 -8.96 -0.63
CA TYR A 207 12.11 -8.52 -1.74
C TYR A 207 12.94 -8.11 -2.96
N VAL A 208 13.99 -7.31 -2.75
CA VAL A 208 14.88 -6.87 -3.81
C VAL A 208 15.57 -8.08 -4.46
N GLN A 209 16.11 -9.00 -3.66
CA GLN A 209 16.75 -10.20 -4.18
C GLN A 209 15.76 -11.08 -4.98
N SER A 210 14.56 -11.29 -4.45
CA SER A 210 13.54 -12.09 -5.15
C SER A 210 13.16 -11.50 -6.50
N ALA A 211 13.05 -10.17 -6.60
CA ALA A 211 12.78 -9.48 -7.86
C ALA A 211 13.95 -9.61 -8.85
N ILE A 212 15.19 -9.45 -8.39
CA ILE A 212 16.39 -9.65 -9.22
C ILE A 212 16.47 -11.08 -9.74
N ASP A 213 16.16 -12.07 -8.90
CA ASP A 213 16.18 -13.49 -9.29
C ASP A 213 15.14 -13.82 -10.38
N THR A 214 14.09 -13.00 -10.52
CA THR A 214 13.11 -13.07 -11.62
C THR A 214 13.51 -12.27 -12.87
N GLY A 215 14.66 -11.59 -12.85
CA GLY A 215 15.20 -10.82 -13.96
C GLY A 215 14.85 -9.34 -13.97
N LEU A 216 14.25 -8.81 -12.90
CA LEU A 216 13.90 -7.39 -12.81
C LEU A 216 15.12 -6.51 -12.48
N ASP A 217 15.21 -5.35 -13.11
CA ASP A 217 16.27 -4.37 -12.84
C ASP A 217 15.98 -3.56 -11.57
N ALA A 218 16.86 -3.69 -10.58
CA ALA A 218 16.77 -2.99 -9.30
C ALA A 218 16.76 -1.46 -9.44
N ASN A 219 17.35 -0.90 -10.49
CA ASN A 219 17.29 0.54 -10.73
C ASN A 219 15.92 1.00 -11.23
N THR A 220 15.14 0.10 -11.82
CA THR A 220 13.82 0.40 -12.35
C THR A 220 12.74 0.23 -11.26
N PHE A 221 12.60 -0.97 -10.68
CA PHE A 221 11.58 -1.19 -9.65
C PHE A 221 11.94 -0.54 -8.31
N GLY A 222 13.24 -0.34 -8.03
CA GLY A 222 13.75 0.24 -6.79
C GLY A 222 13.24 1.66 -6.52
N GLU A 223 12.99 2.44 -7.57
CA GLU A 223 12.44 3.82 -7.47
C GLU A 223 11.03 3.87 -6.84
N ARG A 224 10.34 2.73 -6.81
CA ARG A 224 8.96 2.58 -6.34
C ARG A 224 8.82 1.78 -5.05
N LEU A 225 9.92 1.36 -4.45
CA LEU A 225 9.92 0.78 -3.12
C LEU A 225 9.71 1.88 -2.07
N SER A 226 8.82 1.63 -1.12
CA SER A 226 8.56 2.54 0.00
C SER A 226 8.62 1.79 1.33
N PHE A 227 8.70 2.54 2.43
CA PHE A 227 8.81 2.00 3.79
C PHE A 227 7.75 2.59 4.71
N PHE A 228 7.38 1.84 5.75
CA PHE A 228 6.45 2.29 6.79
C PHE A 228 6.94 1.87 8.18
N PHE A 229 7.34 2.86 8.98
CA PHE A 229 7.86 2.68 10.34
C PHE A 229 6.89 3.27 11.38
N CYS A 230 6.99 2.80 12.62
CA CYS A 230 6.35 3.44 13.76
C CYS A 230 7.14 4.68 14.20
N THR A 231 6.47 5.65 14.81
CA THR A 231 7.06 6.89 15.36
C THR A 231 6.82 6.98 16.85
#